data_AF-A0A967I3R3-F1
#
_entry.id   AF-A0A967I3R3-F1
#
_cell.length_a   1.000
_cell.length_b   1.000
_cell.length_c   1.000
_cell.angle_alpha   90.00
_cell.angle_beta   90.00
_cell.angle_gamma   90.00
#
_symmetry.space_group_name_H-M   'P 1'
#
loop_
_entity.id
_entity.type
_entity.pdbx_description
1 polymer ?
#
loop_
_entity_poly.entity_id
_entity_poly.type
_entity_poly.pdbx_seq_one_letter_code
_entity_poly.pdbx_strand_id
1 'polypeptide(L)'
;MIAGALENAGLQDPLDALGFNIVGFGCTTCNGGSGPLPGPIVDALESEDLVGTAVLSGNRNFPGRTHPNARAAYLASPALVVAYAIAGSMNVDVAKDAIGTGSDGNPVYLRDIWPGAEEINRIVGETFEPHLFEEKYADLFEGNATW
;
A
#
# COMPACT_ATOMS: atom_id res chain seq x y z
N MET A 1 -0.54 10.52 13.34
CA MET A 1 0.53 11.24 12.61
C MET A 1 0.46 10.95 11.12
N ILE A 2 0.89 9.78 10.62
CA ILE A 2 0.90 9.49 9.18
C ILE A 2 -0.48 9.68 8.51
N ALA A 3 -1.54 9.13 9.10
CA ALA A 3 -2.90 9.30 8.57
C ALA A 3 -3.31 10.77 8.42
N GLY A 4 -3.10 11.58 9.47
CA GLY A 4 -3.39 13.02 9.40
C GLY A 4 -2.51 13.77 8.41
N ALA A 5 -1.25 13.37 8.23
CA ALA A 5 -0.38 13.97 7.21
C ALA A 5 -0.86 13.65 5.78
N LEU A 6 -1.34 12.43 5.52
CA LEU A 6 -1.93 12.04 4.24
C LEU A 6 -3.26 12.77 3.97
N GLU A 7 -4.09 12.95 4.99
CA GLU A 7 -5.34 13.70 4.91
C GLU A 7 -5.08 15.20 4.64
N ASN A 8 -4.16 15.82 5.38
CA ASN A 8 -3.73 17.21 5.17
C ASN A 8 -3.12 17.42 3.77
N ALA A 9 -2.44 16.42 3.23
CA ALA A 9 -1.89 16.43 1.87
C ALA A 9 -2.94 16.26 0.77
N GLY A 10 -4.19 15.92 1.11
CA GLY A 10 -5.22 15.53 0.15
C GLY A 10 -4.94 14.20 -0.56
N LEU A 11 -4.09 13.35 0.04
CA LEU A 11 -3.66 12.07 -0.55
C LEU A 11 -4.49 10.87 -0.09
N GLN A 12 -5.21 10.98 1.04
CA GLN A 12 -5.98 9.85 1.55
C GLN A 12 -7.13 9.47 0.61
N ASP A 13 -7.91 10.44 0.13
CA ASP A 13 -9.03 10.20 -0.80
C ASP A 13 -8.63 9.42 -2.08
N PRO A 14 -7.59 9.81 -2.83
CA PRO A 14 -7.15 9.03 -3.99
C PRO A 14 -6.57 7.66 -3.61
N LEU A 15 -5.94 7.52 -2.44
CA LEU A 15 -5.49 6.23 -1.94
C LEU A 15 -6.67 5.30 -1.63
N ASP A 16 -7.73 5.81 -1.02
CA ASP A 16 -8.95 5.07 -0.72
C ASP A 16 -9.65 4.60 -2.01
N ALA A 17 -9.70 5.45 -3.04
CA ALA A 17 -10.22 5.11 -4.36
C ALA A 17 -9.45 3.96 -5.03
N LEU A 18 -8.15 3.82 -4.73
CA LEU A 18 -7.31 2.71 -5.16
C LEU A 18 -7.36 1.48 -4.23
N GLY A 19 -8.14 1.56 -3.14
CA GLY A 19 -8.31 0.48 -2.16
C GLY A 19 -7.35 0.53 -0.96
N PHE A 20 -6.51 1.57 -0.84
CA PHE A 20 -5.52 1.74 0.24
C PHE A 20 -6.11 2.44 1.48
N ASN A 21 -7.29 1.96 1.90
CA ASN A 21 -7.97 2.43 3.10
C ASN A 21 -7.15 2.13 4.37
N ILE A 22 -7.25 3.00 5.37
CA ILE A 22 -6.66 2.72 6.69
C ILE A 22 -7.45 1.61 7.38
N VAL A 23 -6.88 0.42 7.44
CA VAL A 23 -7.49 -0.76 8.08
C VAL A 23 -7.16 -0.88 9.57
N GLY A 24 -6.17 -0.13 10.06
CA GLY A 24 -5.78 -0.13 11.47
C GLY A 24 -4.35 0.34 11.71
N PHE A 25 -4.03 0.64 12.98
CA PHE A 25 -2.72 1.09 13.42
C PHE A 25 -1.99 -0.02 14.17
N GLY A 26 -1.20 -0.83 13.45
CA GLY A 26 -0.46 -1.95 14.01
C GLY A 26 0.35 -2.71 12.96
N CYS A 27 0.91 -3.86 13.34
CA CYS A 27 1.77 -4.63 12.42
C CYS A 27 1.02 -5.24 11.22
N THR A 28 -0.26 -5.62 11.40
CA THR A 28 -1.15 -6.18 10.36
C THR A 28 -0.43 -7.18 9.43
N THR A 29 -0.41 -6.94 8.11
CA THR A 29 0.21 -7.80 7.10
C THR A 29 1.71 -8.05 7.35
N CYS A 30 2.44 -7.09 7.94
CA CYS A 30 3.88 -7.23 8.18
C CYS A 30 4.22 -8.42 9.09
N ASN A 31 3.32 -8.76 10.03
CA ASN A 31 3.49 -9.93 10.89
C ASN A 31 2.66 -11.16 10.45
N GLY A 32 2.03 -11.11 9.27
CA GLY A 32 1.15 -12.16 8.75
C GLY A 32 -0.33 -12.00 9.14
N GLY A 33 -0.70 -10.93 9.85
CA GLY A 33 -2.09 -10.55 10.10
C GLY A 33 -2.76 -9.94 8.86
N SER A 34 -2.72 -10.65 7.73
CA SER A 34 -3.21 -10.22 6.42
C SER A 34 -4.70 -10.48 6.19
N GLY A 35 -5.34 -11.29 7.05
CA GLY A 35 -6.75 -11.65 6.90
C GLY A 35 -7.00 -12.61 5.74
N PRO A 36 -8.27 -12.97 5.48
CA PRO A 36 -8.63 -13.89 4.40
C PRO A 36 -8.65 -13.19 3.03
N LEU A 37 -8.27 -13.92 1.99
CA LEU A 37 -8.57 -13.53 0.61
C LEU A 37 -10.03 -13.90 0.24
N PRO A 38 -10.65 -13.17 -0.70
CA PRO A 38 -11.95 -13.55 -1.26
C PRO A 38 -11.95 -14.98 -1.82
N GLY A 39 -13.01 -15.75 -1.53
CA GLY A 39 -13.15 -17.15 -1.95
C GLY A 39 -12.85 -17.40 -3.44
N PRO A 40 -13.41 -16.61 -4.38
CA PRO A 40 -13.12 -16.79 -5.80
C PRO A 40 -11.64 -16.65 -6.19
N ILE A 41 -10.86 -15.85 -5.44
CA ILE A 41 -9.41 -15.72 -5.67
C ILE A 41 -8.70 -16.96 -5.16
N VAL A 42 -9.07 -17.47 -3.98
CA VAL A 42 -8.50 -18.70 -3.42
C VAL A 42 -8.77 -19.88 -4.35
N ASP A 43 -10.01 -20.03 -4.80
CA ASP A 43 -10.43 -21.10 -5.71
C ASP A 43 -9.60 -21.05 -7.00
N ALA A 44 -9.43 -19.88 -7.61
CA ALA A 44 -8.63 -19.71 -8.82
C ALA A 44 -7.14 -20.03 -8.59
N LEU A 45 -6.56 -19.61 -7.46
CA LEU A 45 -5.17 -19.92 -7.13
C LEU A 45 -4.93 -21.43 -6.99
N GLU A 46 -5.91 -22.17 -6.45
CA GLU A 46 -5.81 -23.60 -6.19
C GLU A 46 -6.16 -24.45 -7.43
N SER A 47 -7.24 -24.12 -8.14
CA SER A 47 -7.72 -24.90 -9.28
C SER A 47 -6.82 -24.79 -10.50
N GLU A 48 -6.21 -23.62 -10.71
CA GLU A 48 -5.34 -23.32 -11.86
C GLU A 48 -3.84 -23.41 -11.50
N ASP A 49 -3.51 -23.86 -10.29
CA ASP A 49 -2.14 -23.95 -9.74
C ASP A 49 -1.31 -22.66 -9.93
N LEU A 50 -1.96 -21.50 -9.74
CA LEU A 50 -1.32 -20.20 -9.95
C LEU A 50 -0.40 -19.82 -8.78
N VAL A 51 0.70 -19.15 -9.11
CA VAL A 51 1.61 -18.56 -8.11
C VAL A 51 1.04 -17.21 -7.66
N GLY A 52 0.19 -17.26 -6.64
CA GLY A 52 -0.27 -16.07 -5.93
C GLY A 52 0.91 -15.30 -5.33
N THR A 53 0.95 -13.99 -5.55
CA THR A 53 2.07 -13.15 -5.16
C THR A 53 1.62 -11.98 -4.30
N ALA A 54 2.35 -11.70 -3.22
CA ALA A 54 2.17 -10.52 -2.39
C ALA A 54 3.28 -9.48 -2.62
N VAL A 55 2.92 -8.20 -2.62
CA VAL A 55 3.88 -7.09 -2.62
C VAL A 55 3.62 -6.26 -1.37
N LEU A 56 4.65 -5.99 -0.57
CA LEU A 56 4.49 -5.30 0.70
C LEU A 56 5.67 -4.39 1.03
N SER A 57 5.39 -3.28 1.69
CA SER A 57 6.41 -2.35 2.22
C SER A 57 6.88 -2.73 3.63
N GLY A 58 7.04 -4.04 3.86
CA GLY A 58 7.54 -4.61 5.11
C GLY A 58 9.05 -4.87 5.08
N ASN A 59 9.52 -5.77 5.95
CA ASN A 59 10.94 -6.11 6.06
C ASN A 59 11.24 -7.63 5.97
N ARG A 60 10.22 -8.48 5.84
CA ARG A 60 10.36 -9.95 5.75
C ARG A 60 9.35 -10.51 4.76
N ASN A 61 9.76 -11.53 4.01
CA ASN A 61 8.98 -12.14 2.93
C ASN A 61 9.18 -13.67 2.83
N PHE A 62 9.46 -14.35 3.94
CA PHE A 62 9.61 -15.81 3.96
C PHE A 62 8.30 -16.51 3.55
N PRO A 63 8.35 -17.67 2.85
CA PRO A 63 7.16 -18.40 2.44
C PRO A 63 6.18 -18.65 3.59
N GLY A 64 4.88 -18.41 3.34
CA GLY A 64 3.81 -18.59 4.32
C GLY A 64 3.75 -17.53 5.45
N ARG A 65 4.71 -16.59 5.52
CA ARG A 65 4.67 -15.52 6.53
C ARG A 65 3.62 -14.46 6.24
N THR A 66 3.50 -14.04 4.98
CA THR A 66 2.63 -12.92 4.59
C THR A 66 1.17 -13.35 4.49
N HIS A 67 0.89 -14.43 3.76
CA HIS A 67 -0.44 -15.01 3.58
C HIS A 67 -0.28 -16.47 3.11
N PRO A 68 -1.12 -17.43 3.57
CA PRO A 68 -0.99 -18.85 3.19
C PRO A 68 -1.11 -19.10 1.68
N ASN A 69 -1.99 -18.38 0.98
CA ASN A 69 -2.16 -18.51 -0.48
C ASN A 69 -1.18 -17.65 -1.31
N ALA A 70 -0.28 -16.88 -0.67
CA ALA A 70 0.76 -16.14 -1.38
C ALA A 70 2.06 -16.97 -1.38
N ARG A 71 2.30 -17.70 -2.48
CA ARG A 71 3.49 -18.54 -2.65
C ARG A 71 4.77 -17.72 -2.84
N ALA A 72 4.65 -16.50 -3.36
CA ALA A 72 5.74 -15.54 -3.48
C ALA A 72 5.42 -14.22 -2.77
N ALA A 73 6.44 -13.56 -2.23
CA ALA A 73 6.29 -12.26 -1.58
C ALA A 73 7.49 -11.34 -1.88
N TYR A 74 7.24 -10.08 -2.21
CA TYR A 74 8.25 -9.11 -2.63
C TYR A 74 8.22 -7.87 -1.74
N LEU A 75 9.39 -7.48 -1.24
CA LEU A 75 9.54 -6.25 -0.49
C LEU A 75 9.77 -5.09 -1.46
N ALA A 76 8.99 -4.02 -1.30
CA ALA A 76 9.06 -2.85 -2.16
C ALA A 76 8.81 -1.55 -1.37
N SER A 77 9.12 -0.40 -1.94
CA SER A 77 8.71 0.88 -1.33
C SER A 77 7.18 1.02 -1.36
N PRO A 78 6.58 1.84 -0.47
CA PRO A 78 5.13 2.08 -0.50
C PRO A 78 4.61 2.50 -1.89
N ALA A 79 5.33 3.37 -2.60
CA ALA A 79 4.98 3.79 -3.95
C ALA A 79 4.99 2.63 -4.97
N LEU A 80 5.96 1.70 -4.86
CA LEU A 80 5.98 0.52 -5.71
C LEU A 80 4.88 -0.49 -5.38
N VAL A 81 4.45 -0.59 -4.12
CA VAL A 81 3.26 -1.39 -3.75
C VAL A 81 2.03 -0.87 -4.51
N VAL A 82 1.84 0.45 -4.54
CA VAL A 82 0.74 1.07 -5.32
C VAL A 82 0.90 0.79 -6.82
N ALA A 83 2.10 0.95 -7.37
CA ALA A 83 2.35 0.68 -8.79
C ALA A 83 2.01 -0.76 -9.19
N TYR A 84 2.42 -1.76 -8.40
CA TYR A 84 2.11 -3.17 -8.68
C TYR A 84 0.64 -3.51 -8.40
N ALA A 85 -0.03 -2.82 -7.49
CA ALA A 85 -1.47 -2.95 -7.30
C ALA A 85 -2.25 -2.47 -8.53
N ILE A 86 -1.82 -1.37 -9.17
CA ILE A 86 -2.39 -0.87 -10.43
C ILE A 86 -2.08 -1.83 -11.58
N ALA A 87 -0.83 -2.28 -11.72
CA ALA A 87 -0.42 -3.21 -12.77
C ALA A 87 -1.07 -4.60 -12.65
N GLY A 88 -1.42 -5.02 -11.42
CA GLY A 88 -2.11 -6.27 -11.12
C GLY A 88 -1.27 -7.53 -11.30
N SER A 89 0.00 -7.42 -11.68
CA SER A 89 0.87 -8.57 -11.93
C SER A 89 2.34 -8.25 -11.74
N MET A 90 3.08 -9.20 -11.15
CA MET A 90 4.54 -9.13 -11.03
C MET A 90 5.28 -9.44 -12.35
N ASN A 91 4.57 -9.91 -13.38
CA ASN A 91 5.15 -10.15 -14.70
C ASN A 91 5.30 -8.85 -15.51
N VAL A 92 4.76 -7.72 -15.01
CA VAL A 92 4.90 -6.41 -15.64
C VAL A 92 6.23 -5.80 -15.21
N ASP A 93 7.10 -5.48 -16.18
CA ASP A 93 8.31 -4.70 -15.91
C ASP A 93 7.89 -3.23 -15.79
N VAL A 94 7.51 -2.80 -14.57
CA VAL A 94 6.99 -1.44 -14.32
C VAL A 94 7.97 -0.32 -14.71
N ALA A 95 9.24 -0.63 -14.97
CA ALA A 95 10.22 0.35 -15.47
C ALA A 95 10.12 0.57 -16.99
N LYS A 96 9.52 -0.37 -17.74
CA LYS A 96 9.48 -0.35 -19.21
C LYS A 96 8.07 -0.43 -19.78
N ASP A 97 7.22 -1.23 -19.15
CA ASP A 97 5.87 -1.52 -19.58
C ASP A 97 4.87 -0.47 -19.05
N ALA A 98 3.74 -0.34 -19.74
CA ALA A 98 2.62 0.44 -19.23
C ALA A 98 2.02 -0.27 -18.01
N ILE A 99 1.76 0.47 -16.94
CA ILE A 99 1.16 -0.05 -15.71
C ILE A 99 -0.37 0.01 -15.74
N GLY A 100 -0.94 0.74 -16.69
CA GLY A 100 -2.39 0.86 -16.87
C GLY A 100 -2.74 1.68 -18.12
N THR A 101 -4.04 1.94 -18.25
CA THR A 101 -4.60 2.78 -19.33
C THR A 101 -5.31 3.96 -18.71
N GLY A 102 -4.98 5.16 -19.18
CA GLY A 102 -5.59 6.41 -18.73
C GLY A 102 -7.04 6.52 -19.18
N SER A 103 -7.78 7.46 -18.60
CA SER A 103 -9.17 7.76 -18.98
C SER A 103 -9.31 8.25 -20.43
N ASP A 104 -8.21 8.70 -21.02
CA ASP A 104 -8.09 9.12 -22.42
C ASP A 104 -7.78 7.95 -23.37
N GLY A 105 -7.63 6.73 -22.85
CA GLY A 105 -7.29 5.52 -23.60
C GLY A 105 -5.80 5.34 -23.87
N ASN A 106 -4.94 6.25 -23.42
CA ASN A 106 -3.50 6.15 -23.65
C ASN A 106 -2.80 5.26 -22.60
N PRO A 107 -1.72 4.56 -22.97
CA PRO A 107 -0.92 3.80 -22.00
C PRO A 107 -0.24 4.74 -21.00
N VAL A 108 -0.34 4.42 -19.71
CA VAL A 108 0.34 5.15 -18.63
C VAL A 108 1.52 4.33 -18.14
N TYR A 109 2.70 4.93 -18.13
CA TYR A 109 3.93 4.34 -17.63
C TYR A 109 4.24 4.86 -16.23
N LEU A 110 5.02 4.11 -15.46
CA LEU A 110 5.42 4.53 -14.11
C LEU A 110 6.11 5.91 -14.11
N ARG A 111 6.96 6.17 -15.12
CA ARG A 111 7.66 7.46 -15.29
C ARG A 111 6.73 8.66 -15.49
N ASP A 112 5.50 8.43 -15.93
CA ASP A 112 4.55 9.51 -16.21
C ASP A 112 3.89 10.02 -14.91
N ILE A 113 3.88 9.20 -13.86
CA ILE A 113 3.20 9.48 -12.58
C ILE A 113 4.14 9.45 -11.36
N TRP A 114 5.43 9.15 -11.56
CA TRP A 114 6.36 9.04 -10.44
C TRP A 114 6.73 10.42 -9.91
N PRO A 115 6.50 10.71 -8.61
CA PRO A 115 6.74 12.03 -8.06
C PRO A 115 8.24 12.35 -8.00
N GLY A 116 8.56 13.62 -8.23
CA GLY A 116 9.92 14.12 -8.11
C GLY A 116 10.36 14.26 -6.65
N ALA A 117 11.66 14.16 -6.36
CA ALA A 117 12.17 14.29 -5.00
C ALA A 117 11.86 15.67 -4.37
N GLU A 118 11.91 16.74 -5.17
CA GLU A 118 11.56 18.10 -4.72
C GLU A 118 10.07 18.22 -4.36
N GLU A 119 9.19 17.62 -5.15
CA GLU A 119 7.75 17.58 -4.88
C GLU A 119 7.44 16.84 -3.58
N ILE A 120 8.04 15.66 -3.38
CA ILE A 120 7.90 14.89 -2.14
C ILE A 120 8.37 15.71 -0.94
N ASN A 121 9.56 16.29 -1.01
CA ASN A 121 10.13 17.06 0.10
C ASN A 121 9.26 18.28 0.46
N ARG A 122 8.72 18.96 -0.56
CA ARG A 122 7.81 20.09 -0.37
C ARG A 122 6.55 19.65 0.37
N ILE A 123 5.87 18.60 -0.10
CA ILE A 123 4.64 18.10 0.53
C ILE A 123 4.93 17.62 1.97
N VAL A 124 6.04 16.91 2.20
CA VAL A 124 6.43 16.47 3.55
C VAL A 124 6.63 17.68 4.48
N GLY A 125 7.30 18.73 4.01
CA GLY A 125 7.51 19.95 4.79
C GLY A 125 6.22 20.74 5.07
N GLU A 126 5.24 20.67 4.17
CA GLU A 126 3.93 21.33 4.31
C GLU A 126 2.94 20.55 5.18
N THR A 127 3.14 19.24 5.39
CA THR A 127 2.13 18.35 5.99
C THR A 127 2.47 17.84 7.38
N PHE A 128 3.76 17.72 7.70
CA PHE A 128 4.23 17.30 9.03
C PHE A 128 4.49 18.51 9.94
N GLU A 129 3.42 19.04 10.52
CA GLU A 129 3.50 20.12 11.50
C GLU A 129 3.66 19.59 12.94
N PRO A 130 4.39 20.29 13.84
CA PRO A 130 4.57 19.88 15.23
C PRO A 130 3.26 19.62 15.99
N HIS A 131 2.21 20.41 15.72
CA HIS A 131 0.92 20.28 16.40
C HIS A 131 0.29 18.89 16.20
N LEU A 132 0.51 18.25 15.04
CA LEU A 132 -0.01 16.93 14.72
C LEU A 132 0.60 15.83 15.61
N PHE A 133 1.84 16.05 16.05
CA PHE A 133 2.50 15.17 17.02
C PHE A 133 1.92 15.40 18.40
N GLU A 134 1.86 16.67 18.85
CA GLU A 134 1.34 17.04 20.17
C GLU A 134 -0.08 16.50 20.39
N GLU A 135 -1.00 16.72 19.45
CA GLU A 135 -2.39 16.25 19.53
C GLU A 135 -2.47 14.73 19.63
N LYS A 136 -1.74 13.99 18.79
CA LYS A 136 -1.83 12.52 18.77
C LYS A 136 -1.11 11.86 19.95
N TYR A 137 -0.16 12.55 20.59
CA TYR A 137 0.53 12.04 21.77
C TYR A 137 -0.14 12.45 23.09
N ALA A 138 -0.96 13.51 23.11
CA ALA A 138 -1.63 14.00 24.32
C ALA A 138 -2.43 12.90 25.03
N ASP A 139 -3.18 12.11 24.26
CA ASP A 139 -4.11 11.12 24.81
C ASP A 139 -3.59 9.68 24.67
N LEU A 140 -2.31 9.51 24.31
CA LEU A 140 -1.74 8.19 23.99
C LEU A 140 -1.88 7.18 25.14
N PHE A 141 -1.82 7.66 26.39
CA PHE A 141 -1.86 6.84 27.59
C PHE A 141 -3.25 6.75 28.22
N GLU A 142 -4.24 7.51 27.73
CA GLU A 142 -5.59 7.48 28.27
C GLU A 142 -6.35 6.21 27.83
N GLY A 143 -5.94 5.60 26.71
CA GLY A 143 -6.61 4.43 26.15
C GLY A 143 -7.98 4.78 25.57
N ASN A 144 -8.64 3.80 24.93
CA ASN A 144 -10.04 3.95 24.55
C ASN A 144 -10.93 3.25 25.59
N ALA A 145 -12.25 3.40 25.49
CA ALA A 145 -13.20 2.79 26.45
C ALA A 145 -13.12 1.25 26.56
N THR A 146 -12.43 0.58 25.63
CA THR A 146 -12.27 -0.87 25.58
C THR A 146 -10.97 -1.35 26.25
N TRP A 147 -10.02 -0.43 26.50
CA TRP A 147 -8.74 -0.69 27.16
C TRP A 147 -8.87 -0.59 28.68
#